data_AF-A0A4R5EDK9-F1
#
_entry.id   AF-A0A4R5EDK9-F1
#
_cell.length_a   1.000
_cell.length_b   1.000
_cell.length_c   1.000
_cell.angle_alpha   90.00
_cell.angle_beta   90.00
_cell.angle_gamma   90.00
#
_symmetry.space_group_name_H-M   'P 1'
#
loop_
_entity.id
_entity.type
_entity.pdbx_description
1 polymer ?
#
loop_
_entity_poly.entity_id
_entity_poly.type
_entity_poly.pdbx_seq_one_letter_code
_entity_poly.pdbx_strand_id
1 'polypeptide(L)' 'MRTQPEWDDPELTLLARRLRDAHRAVAPLPPEDRQRLIRHLLAITDLAKRDTGLAARRLETFLADFQETPDVG' A
#
# COMPACT_ATOMS: atom_id res chain seq x y z
N MET A 1 -23.10 -15.96 -18.57
CA MET A 1 -21.74 -16.19 -18.02
C MET A 1 -21.42 -15.09 -17.02
N ARG A 2 -21.41 -15.39 -15.72
CA ARG A 2 -20.81 -14.49 -14.72
C ARG A 2 -19.41 -15.02 -14.46
N THR A 3 -18.40 -14.32 -14.93
CA THR A 3 -17.01 -14.53 -14.52
C THR A 3 -16.97 -14.26 -13.02
N GLN A 4 -16.86 -15.32 -12.22
CA GLN A 4 -16.51 -15.18 -10.82
C GLN A 4 -15.15 -14.48 -10.79
N PRO A 5 -14.93 -13.44 -9.97
CA PRO A 5 -13.62 -12.82 -9.89
C PRO A 5 -12.65 -13.91 -9.46
N GLU A 6 -11.61 -14.11 -10.26
CA GLU A 6 -10.46 -14.96 -9.98
C GLU A 6 -9.74 -14.43 -8.73
N TRP A 7 -10.28 -14.71 -7.54
CA TRP A 7 -9.70 -14.35 -6.26
C TRP A 7 -8.40 -15.11 -5.92
N ASP A 8 -7.85 -15.83 -6.90
CA ASP A 8 -6.57 -16.55 -6.80
C ASP A 8 -5.49 -15.84 -7.62
N ASP A 9 -5.49 -14.51 -7.64
CA ASP A 9 -4.35 -13.72 -8.12
C ASP A 9 -3.28 -13.70 -7.01
N PRO A 10 -2.17 -14.46 -7.13
CA PRO A 10 -1.12 -14.48 -6.11
C PRO A 10 -0.46 -13.10 -5.97
N GLU A 11 -0.38 -12.33 -7.06
CA GLU A 11 0.14 -10.98 -7.08
C GLU A 11 -0.75 -10.01 -6.29
N LEU A 12 -2.08 -10.10 -6.47
CA LEU A 12 -3.03 -9.29 -5.70
C LEU A 12 -3.01 -9.67 -4.21
N THR A 13 -2.88 -10.96 -3.92
CA THR A 13 -2.75 -11.46 -2.54
C THR A 13 -1.49 -10.94 -1.87
N LEU A 14 -0.35 -10.98 -2.57
CA LEU A 14 0.91 -10.42 -2.08
C LEU A 14 0.81 -8.90 -1.87
N LEU A 15 0.22 -8.19 -2.83
CA LEU A 15 0.01 -6.74 -2.73
C LEU A 15 -0.85 -6.37 -1.52
N ALA A 16 -1.96 -7.08 -1.31
CA ALA A 16 -2.84 -6.88 -0.16
C ALA A 16 -2.11 -7.10 1.18
N ARG A 17 -1.26 -8.13 1.26
CA ARG A 17 -0.41 -8.37 2.44
C ARG A 17 0.55 -7.19 2.68
N ARG A 18 1.27 -6.75 1.65
CA ARG A 18 2.21 -5.62 1.75
C ARG A 18 1.51 -4.31 2.14
N LEU A 19 0.34 -4.02 1.58
CA LEU A 19 -0.48 -2.86 1.96
C LEU A 19 -0.88 -2.91 3.44
N ARG A 20 -1.27 -4.09 3.94
CA ARG A 20 -1.61 -4.28 5.35
C ARG A 20 -0.41 -4.03 6.26
N ASP A 21 0.76 -4.55 5.91
CA ASP A 21 1.98 -4.30 6.68
C ASP A 21 2.37 -2.81 6.68
N ALA A 22 2.28 -2.14 5.52
CA ALA A 22 2.50 -0.70 5.43
C ALA A 22 1.52 0.09 6.34
N HIS A 23 0.23 -0.26 6.32
CA HIS A 23 -0.76 0.34 7.22
C HIS A 23 -0.43 0.13 8.70
N ARG A 24 0.11 -1.03 9.08
CA ARG A 24 0.53 -1.31 10.47
C ARG A 24 1.76 -0.50 10.87
N ALA A 25 2.72 -0.32 9.96
CA ALA A 25 3.92 0.49 10.20
C ALA A 25 3.59 1.98 10.36
N VAL A 26 2.57 2.48 9.67
CA VAL A 26 2.11 3.87 9.75
C VAL A 26 1.24 4.16 10.97
N ALA A 27 0.54 3.16 11.52
CA ALA A 27 -0.35 3.32 12.68
C ALA A 27 0.25 4.02 13.92
N PRO A 28 1.49 3.68 14.37
CA PRO A 28 2.08 4.30 15.56
C PRO A 28 2.60 5.73 15.34
N LEU A 29 2.63 6.25 14.12
CA LEU A 29 3.16 7.57 13.82
C LEU A 29 2.30 8.72 14.39
N PRO A 30 2.89 9.91 14.60
CA PRO A 30 2.17 11.12 14.96
C PRO A 30 1.03 11.42 13.95
N PRO A 31 -0.05 12.07 14.41
CA PRO A 31 -1.29 12.20 13.63
C PRO A 31 -1.12 12.94 12.31
N GLU A 32 -0.21 13.92 12.24
CA GLU A 32 0.06 14.69 11.02
C GLU A 32 0.69 13.83 9.92
N ASP A 33 1.78 13.13 10.20
CA ASP A 33 2.44 12.20 9.27
C ASP A 33 1.53 11.02 8.94
N ARG A 34 0.88 10.45 9.95
CA ARG A 34 -0.04 9.32 9.80
C ARG A 34 -1.17 9.65 8.82
N GLN A 35 -1.80 10.82 8.93
CA GLN A 35 -2.88 11.19 8.02
C GLN A 35 -2.41 11.35 6.57
N ARG A 36 -1.21 11.89 6.36
CA ARG A 36 -0.64 12.02 5.01
C ARG A 36 -0.34 10.66 4.40
N LEU A 37 0.29 9.77 5.18
CA LEU A 37 0.68 8.43 4.74
C LEU A 37 -0.53 7.51 4.53
N ILE A 38 -1.55 7.56 5.40
CA ILE A 38 -2.80 6.81 5.20
C ILE A 38 -3.49 7.24 3.90
N ARG A 39 -3.55 8.55 3.61
CA ARG A 39 -4.12 9.05 2.34
C ARG A 39 -3.36 8.50 1.13
N HIS A 40 -2.04 8.41 1.21
CA HIS A 40 -1.22 7.81 0.15
C HIS A 40 -1.54 6.31 -0.02
N LEU A 41 -1.56 5.54 1.07
CA LEU A 41 -1.89 4.11 1.04
C LEU A 41 -3.31 3.83 0.49
N LEU A 42 -4.28 4.70 0.79
CA LEU A 42 -5.62 4.60 0.21
C LEU A 42 -5.61 4.80 -1.31
N ALA A 43 -4.82 5.75 -1.83
CA ALA A 43 -4.68 5.96 -3.26
C ALA A 43 -4.04 4.75 -3.97
N ILE A 44 -3.05 4.12 -3.35
CA ILE A 44 -2.42 2.88 -3.86
C ILE A 44 -3.42 1.72 -3.84
N THR A 45 -4.21 1.60 -2.78
CA THR A 45 -5.26 0.58 -2.65
C THR A 45 -6.36 0.76 -3.69
N ASP A 46 -6.75 2.00 -4.02
CA ASP A 46 -7.70 2.23 -5.11
C ASP A 46 -7.12 1.86 -6.47
N LEU A 47 -5.86 2.22 -6.72
CA LEU A 47 -5.15 1.87 -7.95
C LEU A 47 -5.05 0.36 -8.13
N ALA A 48 -4.81 -0.40 -7.06
CA ALA A 48 -4.71 -1.85 -7.08
C ALA A 48 -5.97 -2.54 -7.63
N LYS A 49 -7.15 -1.90 -7.51
CA LYS A 49 -8.41 -2.43 -8.06
C LYS A 49 -8.47 -2.35 -9.59
N ARG A 50 -7.64 -1.50 -10.20
CA ARG A 50 -7.64 -1.20 -11.64
C ARG A 50 -6.38 -1.70 -12.33
N ASP A 51 -5.24 -1.63 -11.63
CA ASP A 51 -3.93 -1.97 -12.15
C ASP A 51 -3.00 -2.43 -11.00
N THR A 52 -3.01 -3.74 -10.76
CA THR A 52 -2.24 -4.38 -9.67
C THR A 52 -0.73 -4.17 -9.86
N GLY A 53 -0.23 -4.25 -11.10
CA GLY A 53 1.19 -4.10 -11.41
C GLY A 53 1.70 -2.69 -11.10
N LEU A 54 0.97 -1.67 -11.54
CA LEU A 54 1.33 -0.28 -11.23
C LEU A 54 1.19 0.03 -9.73
N ALA A 55 0.18 -0.52 -9.06
CA ALA A 55 0.01 -0.37 -7.62
C ALA A 55 1.18 -1.00 -6.83
N ALA A 56 1.66 -2.16 -7.25
CA ALA A 56 2.84 -2.79 -6.65
C ALA A 56 4.08 -1.90 -6.76
N ARG A 57 4.34 -1.34 -7.95
CA ARG A 57 5.48 -0.41 -8.16
C ARG A 57 5.37 0.84 -7.29
N ARG A 58 4.17 1.43 -7.21
CA ARG A 58 3.92 2.58 -6.34
C ARG A 58 4.12 2.25 -4.87
N LEU A 59 3.70 1.07 -4.42
CA LEU A 59 3.93 0.63 -3.06
C LEU A 59 5.42 0.43 -2.76
N GLU A 60 6.18 -0.12 -3.69
CA GLU A 60 7.64 -0.25 -3.55
C GLU A 60 8.30 1.13 -3.37
N THR A 61 7.95 2.12 -4.21
CA THR A 61 8.46 3.49 -4.06
C THR A 61 8.04 4.12 -2.73
N PHE A 62 6.77 3.96 -2.33
CA PHE A 62 6.28 4.44 -1.05
C PHE A 62 7.07 3.86 0.13
N LEU A 63 7.32 2.55 0.12
CA LEU A 63 8.08 1.89 1.17
C LEU A 63 9.53 2.34 1.21
N ALA A 64 10.16 2.54 0.04
CA ALA A 64 11.52 3.06 -0.04
C ALA A 64 11.62 4.47 0.57
N ASP A 65 10.72 5.38 0.20
CA ASP A 65 10.62 6.74 0.77
C ASP A 65 10.35 6.70 2.28
N PHE A 66 9.45 5.81 2.71
CA PHE A 66 9.12 5.62 4.13
C PHE A 66 10.29 5.09 4.96
N GLN A 67 11.17 4.27 4.37
CA GLN A 67 12.38 3.78 5.02
C GLN A 67 13.53 4.81 4.96
N GLU A 68 13.54 5.66 3.92
CA GLU A 68 14.51 6.74 3.71
C GLU A 68 14.21 8.03 4.48
N THR A 69 13.11 8.11 5.23
CA THR A 69 12.97 9.14 6.27
C THR A 69 13.71 8.68 7.53
N PRO A 70 15.01 8.99 7.72
CA PRO A 70 15.63 8.81 9.02
C PRO A 70 14.90 9.71 9.99
N ASP A 71 14.55 9.12 11.12
CA ASP A 71 14.26 9.82 12.37
C ASP A 71 15.36 10.87 12.60
N VAL A 72 15.10 12.11 12.15
CA VAL A 72 15.85 13.27 12.58
C VAL A 72 15.21 13.71 13.89
N GLY A 73 15.71 13.09 14.97
CA GLY A 73 15.80 13.54 16.36
C GLY A 73 14.77 14.51 16.91
#